data_AF-A0AAW8BTT0-F1
#
_entry.id   AF-A0AAW8BTT0-F1
#
_cell.length_a   1.000
_cell.length_b   1.000
_cell.length_c   1.000
_cell.angle_alpha   90.00
_cell.angle_beta   90.00
_cell.angle_gamma   90.00
#
_symmetry.space_group_name_H-M   'P 1'
#
loop_
_entity.id
_entity.type
_entity.pdbx_description
1 polymer ?
#
loop_
_entity_poly.entity_id
_entity_poly.type
_entity_poly.pdbx_seq_one_letter_code
_entity_poly.pdbx_strand_id
1 'polypeptide(L)'
;MQYELRQQVIEPRRNTFTPLVRRYGDRPATRYEEGSIGIQPRANFHYRPLWDPEHEIYDAGFTALRLSDPDAYTDPRQYFYTPYVINRAAMHDAFGRSLTYVVDRKLLKAMPESWQDLLTKLVVPLRYYEAGAQLISVTGSRYAYGTTLEQCLTYAAFDRIGNAQLLSRIGIALGDNSDQVLVTTKPKWLDDSRLQGLRRLIEELLAQPDWAVSTVVLDLSDRLVYPLITSHLDEAALLGGAGAYSLLIQQLGSWYTDHRKWLDALISAWVNDAGHGADNTAMLRATVTRYLPQVSSAVADVAQGIDALVDIGAEKFVASTGDRLIQALRASGIEPAED
;
A
#
# COMPACT_ATOMS: atom_id res chain seq x y z
N MET A 1 -29.11 -30.12 29.72
CA MET A 1 -27.91 -30.86 30.17
C MET A 1 -26.88 -30.72 29.08
N GLN A 2 -25.90 -29.83 29.25
CA GLN A 2 -24.87 -29.58 28.25
C GLN A 2 -23.75 -30.59 28.53
N TYR A 3 -23.51 -31.49 27.59
CA TYR A 3 -22.45 -32.49 27.71
C TYR A 3 -21.12 -31.81 27.40
N GLU A 4 -20.30 -31.56 28.43
CA GLU A 4 -18.90 -31.19 28.23
C GLU A 4 -18.07 -32.45 28.01
N LEU A 5 -17.42 -32.51 26.85
CA LEU A 5 -16.48 -33.58 26.53
C LEU A 5 -15.21 -33.39 27.40
N ARG A 6 -14.96 -34.32 28.32
CA ARG A 6 -13.70 -34.33 29.07
C ARG A 6 -12.55 -34.77 28.16
N GLN A 7 -11.64 -33.84 27.89
CA GLN A 7 -10.40 -34.12 27.17
C GLN A 7 -9.30 -34.51 28.15
N GLN A 8 -8.48 -35.50 27.78
CA GLN A 8 -7.27 -35.81 28.53
C GLN A 8 -6.21 -34.75 28.20
N VAL A 9 -5.88 -33.90 29.18
CA VAL A 9 -4.84 -32.87 29.03
C VAL A 9 -3.48 -33.52 29.28
N ILE A 10 -2.55 -33.35 28.34
CA ILE A 10 -1.15 -33.78 28.48
C ILE A 10 -0.32 -32.52 28.75
N GLU A 11 0.40 -32.50 29.87
CA GLU A 11 1.27 -31.37 30.22
C GLU A 11 2.48 -31.28 29.28
N PRO A 12 2.64 -30.18 28.53
CA PRO A 12 3.78 -30.01 27.63
C PRO A 12 5.06 -29.63 28.39
N ARG A 13 6.22 -30.01 27.87
CA ARG A 13 7.52 -29.63 28.49
C ARG A 13 7.86 -28.14 28.31
N ARG A 14 7.25 -27.50 27.34
CA ARG A 14 7.33 -26.07 27.01
C ARG A 14 6.13 -25.70 26.14
N ASN A 15 5.73 -24.44 26.16
CA ASN A 15 4.56 -23.97 25.42
C ASN A 15 4.89 -23.44 24.02
N THR A 16 6.13 -22.97 23.80
CA THR A 16 6.52 -22.37 22.52
C THR A 16 8.03 -22.49 22.23
N PHE A 17 8.49 -21.89 21.13
CA PHE A 17 9.88 -21.93 20.66
C PHE A 17 10.80 -20.99 21.46
N THR A 18 12.08 -21.34 21.52
CA THR A 18 13.10 -20.63 22.30
C THR A 18 13.15 -19.11 22.07
N PRO A 19 13.07 -18.57 20.83
CA PRO A 19 13.07 -17.11 20.62
C PRO A 19 11.91 -16.41 21.34
N LEU A 20 10.73 -17.02 21.31
CA LEU A 20 9.53 -16.49 21.97
C LEU A 20 9.60 -16.62 23.49
N VAL A 21 10.11 -17.75 24.01
CA VAL A 21 10.34 -17.91 25.46
C VAL A 21 11.27 -16.83 25.99
N ARG A 22 12.36 -16.51 25.26
CA ARG A 22 13.29 -15.43 25.65
C ARG A 22 12.62 -14.06 25.66
N ARG A 23 11.66 -13.83 24.76
CA ARG A 23 11.00 -12.53 24.57
C ARG A 23 9.81 -12.30 25.50
N TYR A 24 8.97 -13.32 25.68
CA TYR A 24 7.67 -13.20 26.36
C TYR A 24 7.49 -14.15 27.54
N GLY A 25 8.49 -14.98 27.85
CA GLY A 25 8.35 -16.09 28.80
C GLY A 25 7.70 -17.33 28.18
N ASP A 26 7.71 -18.44 28.92
CA ASP A 26 7.16 -19.72 28.47
C ASP A 26 5.63 -19.75 28.57
N ARG A 27 4.97 -19.10 27.61
CA ARG A 27 3.51 -19.10 27.44
C ARG A 27 3.11 -19.64 26.07
N PRO A 28 1.86 -20.11 25.90
CA PRO A 28 1.31 -20.34 24.58
C PRO A 28 1.46 -19.08 23.71
N ALA A 29 1.95 -19.26 22.49
CA ALA A 29 2.15 -18.20 21.52
C ALA A 29 1.04 -18.21 20.47
N THR A 30 0.77 -17.04 19.87
CA THR A 30 -0.12 -16.97 18.71
C THR A 30 0.58 -17.50 17.46
N ARG A 31 -0.20 -17.87 16.44
CA ARG A 31 0.36 -18.28 15.14
C ARG A 31 1.17 -17.17 14.47
N TYR A 32 0.78 -15.91 14.68
CA TYR A 32 1.53 -14.77 14.19
C TYR A 32 2.90 -14.68 14.88
N GLU A 33 2.95 -14.80 16.20
CA GLU A 33 4.20 -14.78 16.98
C GLU A 33 5.16 -15.89 16.51
N GLU A 34 4.67 -17.13 16.40
CA GLU A 34 5.49 -18.27 15.94
C GLU A 34 5.95 -18.15 14.48
N GLY A 35 5.16 -17.48 13.64
CA GLY A 35 5.46 -17.31 12.22
C GLY A 35 6.32 -16.09 11.88
N SER A 36 6.48 -15.14 12.80
CA SER A 36 7.04 -13.82 12.46
C SER A 36 8.16 -13.33 13.37
N ILE A 37 8.27 -13.79 14.62
CA ILE A 37 9.21 -13.22 15.59
C ILE A 37 10.48 -14.07 15.70
N GLY A 38 11.64 -13.42 15.55
CA GLY A 38 12.94 -14.08 15.69
C GLY A 38 13.23 -15.11 14.59
N ILE A 39 12.59 -14.98 13.43
CA ILE A 39 12.75 -15.90 12.28
C ILE A 39 13.94 -15.51 11.41
N GLN A 40 14.14 -14.22 11.15
CA GLN A 40 15.22 -13.73 10.29
C GLN A 40 16.61 -14.09 10.87
N PRO A 41 17.54 -14.64 10.05
CA PRO A 41 18.94 -14.76 10.41
C PRO A 41 19.57 -13.39 10.71
N ARG A 42 20.42 -13.29 11.74
CA ARG A 42 21.02 -12.01 12.17
C ARG A 42 22.55 -11.96 12.21
N ALA A 43 23.23 -13.10 12.11
CA ALA A 43 24.68 -13.16 12.28
C ALA A 43 25.28 -14.38 11.59
N ASN A 44 26.62 -14.40 11.52
CA ASN A 44 27.43 -15.50 10.96
C ASN A 44 27.15 -15.78 9.48
N PHE A 45 26.94 -14.71 8.71
CA PHE A 45 26.88 -14.80 7.25
C PHE A 45 28.25 -15.19 6.71
N HIS A 46 28.26 -16.11 5.75
CA HIS A 46 29.49 -16.73 5.27
C HIS A 46 30.20 -15.89 4.19
N TYR A 47 29.44 -15.05 3.48
CA TYR A 47 29.92 -14.30 2.33
C TYR A 47 29.26 -12.93 2.30
N ARG A 48 30.03 -11.93 1.87
CA ARG A 48 29.49 -10.60 1.55
C ARG A 48 28.70 -10.64 0.24
N PRO A 49 27.66 -9.81 0.08
CA PRO A 49 26.95 -9.70 -1.18
C PRO A 49 27.89 -9.20 -2.30
N LEU A 50 27.89 -9.88 -3.45
CA LEU A 50 28.70 -9.43 -4.60
C LEU A 50 28.16 -8.15 -5.26
N TRP A 51 26.89 -7.85 -5.06
CA TRP A 51 26.20 -6.67 -5.62
C TRP A 51 26.24 -5.45 -4.69
N ASP A 52 26.62 -5.64 -3.42
CA ASP A 52 26.79 -4.56 -2.44
C ASP A 52 27.75 -5.03 -1.32
N PRO A 53 29.08 -4.87 -1.52
CA PRO A 53 30.07 -5.35 -0.56
C PRO A 53 30.12 -4.56 0.75
N GLU A 54 29.52 -3.35 0.80
CA GLU A 54 29.56 -2.48 1.99
C GLU A 54 28.59 -2.97 3.08
N HIS A 55 27.52 -3.68 2.70
CA HIS A 55 26.52 -4.22 3.60
C HIS A 55 26.70 -5.73 3.89
N GLU A 56 26.12 -6.22 4.98
CA GLU A 56 25.95 -7.65 5.24
C GLU A 56 24.67 -8.22 4.57
N ILE A 57 24.53 -9.55 4.57
CA ILE A 57 23.25 -10.18 4.23
C ILE A 57 22.24 -9.84 5.34
N TYR A 58 21.15 -9.14 5.02
CA TYR A 58 20.19 -8.58 5.98
C TYR A 58 20.82 -7.52 6.91
N ASP A 59 21.10 -6.34 6.36
CA ASP A 59 21.71 -5.23 7.07
C ASP A 59 20.66 -4.17 7.47
N ALA A 60 20.69 -3.73 8.72
CA ALA A 60 19.83 -2.62 9.17
C ALA A 60 20.23 -1.27 8.55
N GLY A 61 21.42 -1.19 7.93
CA GLY A 61 21.97 -0.03 7.23
C GLY A 61 21.32 0.27 5.87
N PHE A 62 20.49 -0.63 5.32
CA PHE A 62 19.75 -0.36 4.08
C PHE A 62 18.71 0.76 4.19
N THR A 63 18.50 1.30 5.39
CA THR A 63 17.72 2.51 5.62
C THR A 63 18.25 3.31 6.79
N ALA A 64 18.03 4.63 6.74
CA ALA A 64 18.21 5.50 7.89
C ALA A 64 17.12 5.32 8.98
N LEU A 65 15.94 4.78 8.64
CA LEU A 65 14.84 4.56 9.59
C LEU A 65 15.02 3.24 10.36
N ARG A 66 15.27 3.33 11.67
CA ARG A 66 15.67 2.18 12.49
C ARG A 66 14.70 1.93 13.64
N LEU A 67 14.55 0.66 13.99
CA LEU A 67 13.94 0.25 15.25
C LEU A 67 15.03 -0.32 16.14
N SER A 68 15.02 0.06 17.42
CA SER A 68 15.92 -0.48 18.45
C SER A 68 15.76 -2.00 18.57
N ASP A 69 14.53 -2.48 18.36
CA ASP A 69 14.20 -3.89 18.21
C ASP A 69 13.17 -4.07 17.08
N PRO A 70 13.55 -4.62 15.92
CA PRO A 70 12.63 -4.80 14.80
C PRO A 70 11.48 -5.77 15.12
N ASP A 71 11.70 -6.74 16.02
CA ASP A 71 10.64 -7.68 16.44
C ASP A 71 9.64 -7.04 17.42
N ALA A 72 9.85 -5.78 17.83
CA ALA A 72 8.89 -5.03 18.66
C ALA A 72 7.72 -4.51 17.85
N TYR A 73 7.96 -4.14 16.59
CA TYR A 73 6.88 -3.86 15.66
C TYR A 73 6.18 -5.17 15.28
N THR A 74 4.85 -5.17 15.39
CA THR A 74 3.98 -6.29 14.98
C THR A 74 2.84 -5.74 14.15
N ASP A 75 2.47 -6.42 13.08
CA ASP A 75 1.35 -6.04 12.22
C ASP A 75 0.05 -6.11 13.02
N PRO A 76 -0.68 -4.98 13.20
CA PRO A 76 -1.95 -4.98 13.93
C PRO A 76 -3.01 -5.90 13.34
N ARG A 77 -2.90 -6.25 12.05
CA ARG A 77 -3.79 -7.19 11.36
C ARG A 77 -3.47 -8.66 11.69
N GLN A 78 -2.33 -8.92 12.33
CA GLN A 78 -1.83 -10.25 12.64
C GLN A 78 -1.67 -11.14 11.40
N TYR A 79 -1.31 -10.54 10.27
CA TYR A 79 -1.08 -11.25 9.03
C TYR A 79 0.25 -11.99 9.10
N PHE A 80 0.15 -13.32 9.26
CA PHE A 80 1.07 -14.27 8.65
C PHE A 80 0.42 -14.81 7.36
N TYR A 81 1.08 -15.72 6.65
CA TYR A 81 0.65 -16.12 5.29
C TYR A 81 -0.83 -16.50 5.18
N THR A 82 -1.32 -17.37 6.07
CA THR A 82 -2.69 -17.92 6.00
C THR A 82 -3.80 -16.86 6.15
N PRO A 83 -3.85 -16.04 7.23
CA PRO A 83 -4.89 -15.01 7.35
C PRO A 83 -4.81 -13.95 6.23
N TYR A 84 -3.61 -13.64 5.73
CA TYR A 84 -3.45 -12.77 4.56
C TYR A 84 -4.16 -13.35 3.32
N VAL A 85 -3.84 -14.59 2.92
CA VAL A 85 -4.43 -15.16 1.70
C VAL A 85 -5.92 -15.42 1.83
N ILE A 86 -6.42 -15.77 3.02
CA ILE A 86 -7.87 -15.91 3.27
C ILE A 86 -8.58 -14.57 3.07
N ASN A 87 -8.03 -13.49 3.63
CA ASN A 87 -8.60 -12.16 3.48
C ASN A 87 -8.62 -11.72 2.01
N ARG A 88 -7.49 -11.88 1.30
CA ARG A 88 -7.40 -11.49 -0.11
C ARG A 88 -8.23 -12.36 -1.04
N ALA A 89 -8.41 -13.65 -0.76
CA ALA A 89 -9.34 -14.50 -1.49
C ALA A 89 -10.78 -13.97 -1.40
N ALA A 90 -11.24 -13.63 -0.19
CA ALA A 90 -12.58 -13.07 0.00
C ALA A 90 -12.78 -11.74 -0.73
N MET A 91 -11.76 -10.86 -0.73
CA MET A 91 -11.79 -9.60 -1.49
C MET A 91 -11.84 -9.82 -3.00
N HIS A 92 -11.02 -10.74 -3.52
CA HIS A 92 -10.99 -11.06 -4.95
C HIS A 92 -12.31 -11.68 -5.44
N ASP A 93 -12.92 -12.56 -4.63
CA ASP A 93 -14.24 -13.12 -4.93
C ASP A 93 -15.33 -12.05 -4.94
N ALA A 94 -15.27 -11.08 -4.02
CA ALA A 94 -16.20 -9.96 -3.99
C ALA A 94 -16.07 -9.08 -5.25
N PHE A 95 -14.85 -8.74 -5.67
CA PHE A 95 -14.61 -8.04 -6.92
C PHE A 95 -15.13 -8.82 -8.12
N GLY A 96 -14.87 -10.13 -8.17
CA GLY A 96 -15.33 -11.00 -9.25
C GLY A 96 -16.85 -10.96 -9.42
N ARG A 97 -17.60 -11.03 -8.31
CA ARG A 97 -19.07 -10.89 -8.33
C ARG A 97 -19.54 -9.52 -8.85
N SER A 98 -18.93 -8.43 -8.37
CA SER A 98 -19.23 -7.08 -8.86
C SER A 98 -18.97 -6.94 -10.35
N LEU A 99 -17.83 -7.44 -10.84
CA LEU A 99 -17.45 -7.36 -12.24
C LEU A 99 -18.42 -8.15 -13.13
N THR A 100 -18.77 -9.38 -12.76
CA THR A 100 -19.75 -10.18 -13.50
C THR A 100 -21.09 -9.44 -13.59
N TYR A 101 -21.58 -8.91 -12.47
CA TYR A 101 -22.84 -8.15 -12.46
C TYR A 101 -22.80 -6.93 -13.39
N VAL A 102 -21.71 -6.16 -13.33
CA VAL A 102 -21.51 -4.97 -14.17
C VAL A 102 -21.46 -5.32 -15.66
N VAL A 103 -20.77 -6.41 -16.02
CA VAL A 103 -20.65 -6.88 -17.41
C VAL A 103 -21.98 -7.41 -17.95
N ASP A 104 -22.65 -8.30 -17.21
CA ASP A 104 -23.92 -8.92 -17.63
C ASP A 104 -25.02 -7.88 -17.87
N ARG A 105 -25.00 -6.81 -17.09
CA ARG A 105 -25.95 -5.70 -17.16
C ARG A 105 -25.48 -4.56 -18.08
N LYS A 106 -24.31 -4.68 -18.71
CA LYS A 106 -23.71 -3.67 -19.60
C LYS A 106 -23.56 -2.29 -18.94
N LEU A 107 -23.34 -2.24 -17.62
CA LEU A 107 -23.39 -0.98 -16.87
C LEU A 107 -22.23 -0.04 -17.21
N LEU A 108 -21.06 -0.57 -17.56
CA LEU A 108 -19.92 0.25 -18.00
C LEU A 108 -20.24 1.05 -19.28
N LYS A 109 -20.95 0.44 -20.23
CA LYS A 109 -21.40 1.12 -21.47
C LYS A 109 -22.53 2.10 -21.25
N ALA A 110 -23.32 1.87 -20.21
CA ALA A 110 -24.44 2.74 -19.86
C ALA A 110 -23.99 3.99 -19.08
N MET A 111 -22.73 4.05 -18.62
CA MET A 111 -22.20 5.25 -17.98
C MET A 111 -22.15 6.43 -18.97
N PRO A 112 -22.24 7.68 -18.50
CA PRO A 112 -21.97 8.85 -19.35
C PRO A 112 -20.61 8.76 -20.04
N GLU A 113 -20.52 9.30 -21.26
CA GLU A 113 -19.29 9.25 -22.06
C GLU A 113 -18.10 9.86 -21.32
N SER A 114 -18.30 10.96 -20.60
CA SER A 114 -17.27 11.59 -19.76
C SER A 114 -16.68 10.66 -18.70
N TRP A 115 -17.50 9.77 -18.13
CA TRP A 115 -17.04 8.78 -17.15
C TRP A 115 -16.32 7.59 -17.80
N GLN A 116 -16.76 7.15 -18.98
CA GLN A 116 -16.04 6.14 -19.76
C GLN A 116 -14.64 6.66 -20.17
N ASP A 117 -14.59 7.94 -20.57
CA ASP A 117 -13.35 8.65 -20.89
C ASP A 117 -12.44 8.80 -19.68
N LEU A 118 -12.98 9.22 -18.53
CA LEU A 118 -12.23 9.34 -17.28
C LEU A 118 -11.63 8.00 -16.87
N LEU A 119 -12.42 6.93 -16.94
CA LEU A 119 -11.97 5.59 -16.61
C LEU A 119 -10.84 5.15 -17.54
N THR A 120 -10.99 5.36 -18.84
CA THR A 120 -10.00 4.97 -19.86
C THR A 120 -8.72 5.80 -19.79
N LYS A 121 -8.83 7.12 -19.60
CA LYS A 121 -7.73 8.07 -19.78
C LYS A 121 -6.95 8.35 -18.49
N LEU A 122 -7.57 8.17 -17.32
CA LEU A 122 -6.97 8.58 -16.04
C LEU A 122 -6.95 7.48 -14.99
N VAL A 123 -8.03 6.69 -14.84
CA VAL A 123 -8.10 5.68 -13.76
C VAL A 123 -7.45 4.35 -14.15
N VAL A 124 -7.78 3.77 -15.30
CA VAL A 124 -7.16 2.52 -15.77
C VAL A 124 -5.64 2.65 -15.92
N PRO A 125 -5.08 3.78 -16.42
CA PRO A 125 -3.63 3.99 -16.44
C PRO A 125 -2.94 3.93 -15.07
N LEU A 126 -3.65 4.12 -13.94
CA LEU A 126 -3.07 3.93 -12.60
C LEU A 126 -2.62 2.49 -12.35
N ARG A 127 -2.95 1.52 -13.22
CA ARG A 127 -2.33 0.19 -13.20
C ARG A 127 -0.80 0.24 -13.28
N TYR A 128 -0.23 1.26 -13.93
CA TYR A 128 1.21 1.44 -14.05
C TYR A 128 1.81 2.05 -12.78
N TYR A 129 1.07 2.94 -12.12
CA TYR A 129 1.38 3.39 -10.76
C TYR A 129 1.41 2.19 -9.80
N GLU A 130 0.38 1.34 -9.82
CA GLU A 130 0.32 0.12 -9.00
C GLU A 130 1.44 -0.89 -9.34
N ALA A 131 1.79 -1.05 -10.62
CA ALA A 131 2.92 -1.90 -11.01
C ALA A 131 4.27 -1.36 -10.50
N GLY A 132 4.47 -0.05 -10.49
CA GLY A 132 5.64 0.57 -9.86
C GLY A 132 5.64 0.41 -8.34
N ALA A 133 4.49 0.66 -7.70
CA ALA A 133 4.27 0.47 -6.27
C ALA A 133 4.55 -0.97 -5.83
N GLN A 134 4.23 -1.96 -6.65
CA GLN A 134 4.62 -3.36 -6.43
C GLN A 134 6.15 -3.47 -6.32
N LEU A 135 6.89 -2.98 -7.30
CA LEU A 135 8.35 -3.12 -7.35
C LEU A 135 9.05 -2.34 -6.21
N ILE A 136 8.51 -1.18 -5.82
CA ILE A 136 8.93 -0.44 -4.63
C ILE A 136 8.72 -1.31 -3.38
N SER A 137 7.55 -1.94 -3.24
CA SER A 137 7.24 -2.83 -2.12
C SER A 137 8.11 -4.09 -2.09
N VAL A 138 8.46 -4.66 -3.26
CA VAL A 138 9.43 -5.78 -3.38
C VAL A 138 10.82 -5.37 -2.92
N THR A 139 11.24 -4.14 -3.22
CA THR A 139 12.51 -3.59 -2.73
C THR A 139 12.49 -3.48 -1.21
N GLY A 140 11.39 -2.97 -0.65
CA GLY A 140 11.14 -2.98 0.80
C GLY A 140 11.19 -4.38 1.40
N SER A 141 10.50 -5.37 0.83
CA SER A 141 10.51 -6.73 1.37
C SER A 141 11.88 -7.40 1.30
N ARG A 142 12.72 -7.03 0.33
CA ARG A 142 14.07 -7.54 0.20
C ARG A 142 15.02 -6.98 1.27
N TYR A 143 14.87 -5.71 1.62
CA TYR A 143 15.86 -4.95 2.40
C TYR A 143 15.40 -4.54 3.80
N ALA A 144 14.11 -4.66 4.12
CA ALA A 144 13.62 -4.44 5.47
C ALA A 144 14.30 -5.39 6.47
N TYR A 145 14.63 -4.86 7.64
CA TYR A 145 15.29 -5.61 8.70
C TYR A 145 14.26 -6.06 9.74
N GLY A 146 13.92 -7.35 9.70
CA GLY A 146 12.95 -8.00 10.58
C GLY A 146 11.80 -8.63 9.82
N THR A 147 11.46 -9.88 10.16
CA THR A 147 10.38 -10.64 9.51
C THR A 147 9.01 -9.95 9.70
N THR A 148 8.77 -9.36 10.87
CA THR A 148 7.52 -8.62 11.16
C THR A 148 7.31 -7.39 10.28
N LEU A 149 8.40 -6.79 9.74
CA LEU A 149 8.33 -5.66 8.80
C LEU A 149 8.29 -6.15 7.35
N GLU A 150 9.24 -7.01 6.96
CA GLU A 150 9.36 -7.45 5.57
C GLU A 150 8.08 -8.13 5.07
N GLN A 151 7.41 -8.92 5.93
CA GLN A 151 6.21 -9.62 5.50
C GLN A 151 5.06 -8.66 5.17
N CYS A 152 4.95 -7.51 5.86
CA CYS A 152 3.98 -6.47 5.52
C CYS A 152 4.25 -5.91 4.11
N LEU A 153 5.52 -5.68 3.77
CA LEU A 153 5.95 -5.19 2.45
C LEU A 153 5.78 -6.27 1.37
N THR A 154 6.04 -7.53 1.70
CA THR A 154 5.77 -8.67 0.82
C THR A 154 4.27 -8.75 0.48
N TYR A 155 3.40 -8.67 1.48
CA TYR A 155 1.95 -8.68 1.26
C TYR A 155 1.50 -7.44 0.49
N ALA A 156 2.02 -6.26 0.81
CA ALA A 156 1.75 -5.05 0.04
C ALA A 156 2.16 -5.22 -1.43
N ALA A 157 3.31 -5.82 -1.74
CA ALA A 157 3.73 -6.06 -3.13
C ALA A 157 2.72 -6.91 -3.89
N PHE A 158 2.26 -8.02 -3.31
CA PHE A 158 1.24 -8.87 -3.92
C PHE A 158 -0.12 -8.18 -4.06
N ASP A 159 -0.46 -7.32 -3.10
CA ASP A 159 -1.67 -6.50 -3.22
C ASP A 159 -1.59 -5.51 -4.38
N ARG A 160 -0.47 -4.81 -4.53
CA ARG A 160 -0.28 -3.81 -5.60
C ARG A 160 -0.41 -4.42 -6.99
N ILE A 161 0.21 -5.58 -7.23
CA ILE A 161 0.00 -6.28 -8.52
C ILE A 161 -1.45 -6.76 -8.67
N GLY A 162 -2.10 -7.17 -7.58
CA GLY A 162 -3.53 -7.44 -7.55
C GLY A 162 -4.36 -6.23 -7.97
N ASN A 163 -4.11 -5.05 -7.39
CA ASN A 163 -4.77 -3.79 -7.73
C ASN A 163 -4.55 -3.40 -9.19
N ALA A 164 -3.33 -3.54 -9.70
CA ALA A 164 -3.02 -3.34 -11.12
C ALA A 164 -3.86 -4.29 -12.01
N GLN A 165 -4.01 -5.56 -11.60
CA GLN A 165 -4.86 -6.53 -12.30
C GLN A 165 -6.35 -6.19 -12.20
N LEU A 166 -6.84 -5.69 -11.06
CA LEU A 166 -8.23 -5.22 -10.93
C LEU A 166 -8.50 -4.09 -11.93
N LEU A 167 -7.65 -3.06 -11.97
CA LEU A 167 -7.73 -1.97 -12.95
C LEU A 167 -7.66 -2.48 -14.40
N SER A 168 -6.83 -3.49 -14.64
CA SER A 168 -6.75 -4.15 -15.96
C SER A 168 -8.06 -4.83 -16.35
N ARG A 169 -8.69 -5.55 -15.41
CA ARG A 169 -9.97 -6.23 -15.64
C ARG A 169 -11.12 -5.26 -15.86
N ILE A 170 -11.09 -4.10 -15.20
CA ILE A 170 -12.02 -3.00 -15.45
C ILE A 170 -11.84 -2.49 -16.90
N GLY A 171 -10.59 -2.25 -17.33
CA GLY A 171 -10.31 -1.84 -18.71
C GLY A 171 -10.75 -2.87 -19.75
N ILE A 172 -10.51 -4.15 -19.49
CA ILE A 172 -10.98 -5.26 -20.35
C ILE A 172 -12.51 -5.30 -20.44
N ALA A 173 -13.20 -5.16 -19.31
CA ALA A 173 -14.66 -5.12 -19.29
C ALA A 173 -15.23 -3.91 -20.03
N LEU A 174 -14.57 -2.75 -19.94
CA LEU A 174 -14.93 -1.55 -20.71
C LEU A 174 -14.75 -1.76 -22.22
N GLY A 175 -13.72 -2.52 -22.62
CA GLY A 175 -13.43 -2.89 -24.00
C GLY A 175 -14.17 -4.14 -24.50
N ASP A 176 -15.35 -4.47 -23.98
CA ASP A 176 -16.12 -5.66 -24.38
C ASP A 176 -15.36 -6.99 -24.24
N ASN A 177 -14.63 -7.16 -23.14
CA ASN A 177 -13.74 -8.29 -22.90
C ASN A 177 -12.60 -8.43 -23.93
N SER A 178 -12.18 -7.32 -24.54
CA SER A 178 -10.97 -7.21 -25.36
C SER A 178 -9.88 -6.38 -24.68
N ASP A 179 -8.66 -6.46 -25.19
CA ASP A 179 -7.51 -5.69 -24.71
C ASP A 179 -7.40 -4.30 -25.35
N GLN A 180 -8.32 -3.90 -26.23
CA GLN A 180 -8.23 -2.64 -26.99
C GLN A 180 -8.10 -1.40 -26.09
N VAL A 181 -8.88 -1.33 -25.01
CA VAL A 181 -8.77 -0.24 -24.02
C VAL A 181 -7.38 -0.24 -23.41
N LEU A 182 -6.83 -1.41 -23.05
CA LEU A 182 -5.50 -1.51 -22.45
C LEU A 182 -4.39 -1.04 -23.40
N VAL A 183 -4.49 -1.36 -24.69
CA VAL A 183 -3.56 -0.89 -25.72
C VAL A 183 -3.52 0.64 -25.75
N THR A 184 -4.66 1.31 -25.60
CA THR A 184 -4.73 2.78 -25.59
C THR A 184 -4.29 3.40 -24.26
N THR A 185 -4.34 2.67 -23.15
CA THR A 185 -3.97 3.18 -21.82
C THR A 185 -2.46 3.35 -21.63
N LYS A 186 -1.63 2.54 -22.31
CA LYS A 186 -0.17 2.65 -22.21
C LYS A 186 0.35 4.00 -22.75
N PRO A 187 -0.03 4.44 -23.98
CA PRO A 187 0.29 5.78 -24.44
C PRO A 187 -0.18 6.88 -23.49
N LYS A 188 -1.33 6.73 -22.80
CA LYS A 188 -1.78 7.71 -21.80
C LYS A 188 -0.78 7.85 -20.66
N TRP A 189 -0.34 6.74 -20.08
CA TRP A 189 0.69 6.77 -19.04
C TRP A 189 2.01 7.37 -19.53
N LEU A 190 2.42 7.06 -20.76
CA LEU A 190 3.70 7.50 -21.30
C LEU A 190 3.72 8.97 -21.73
N ASP A 191 2.61 9.48 -22.28
CA ASP A 191 2.61 10.74 -23.03
C ASP A 191 1.63 11.79 -22.48
N ASP A 192 0.61 11.41 -21.70
CA ASP A 192 -0.35 12.38 -21.18
C ASP A 192 0.30 13.21 -20.06
N SER A 193 0.40 14.52 -20.28
CA SER A 193 0.94 15.50 -19.32
C SER A 193 0.39 15.34 -17.91
N ARG A 194 -0.88 14.96 -17.76
CA ARG A 194 -1.58 14.83 -16.46
C ARG A 194 -1.07 13.66 -15.62
N LEU A 195 -0.43 12.68 -16.25
CA LEU A 195 0.12 11.49 -15.61
C LEU A 195 1.64 11.55 -15.43
N GLN A 196 2.32 12.53 -16.03
CA GLN A 196 3.78 12.57 -16.03
C GLN A 196 4.37 12.83 -14.64
N GLY A 197 3.69 13.61 -13.78
CA GLY A 197 4.11 13.81 -12.40
C GLY A 197 4.16 12.49 -11.62
N LEU A 198 3.10 11.68 -11.69
CA LEU A 198 3.04 10.36 -11.04
C LEU A 198 4.03 9.37 -11.65
N ARG A 199 4.18 9.39 -12.98
CA ARG A 199 5.14 8.54 -13.67
C ARG A 199 6.57 8.83 -13.23
N ARG A 200 6.98 10.10 -13.23
CA ARG A 200 8.30 10.52 -12.75
C ARG A 200 8.53 10.08 -11.30
N LEU A 201 7.56 10.33 -10.42
CA LEU A 201 7.67 9.92 -9.01
C LEU A 201 7.94 8.43 -8.89
N ILE A 202 7.12 7.59 -9.54
CA ILE A 202 7.32 6.13 -9.51
C ILE A 202 8.70 5.73 -10.03
N GLU A 203 9.14 6.28 -11.16
CA GLU A 203 10.46 5.98 -11.75
C GLU A 203 11.62 6.40 -10.83
N GLU A 204 11.50 7.55 -10.15
CA GLU A 204 12.49 8.02 -9.17
C GLU A 204 12.49 7.16 -7.90
N LEU A 205 11.33 6.74 -7.41
CA LEU A 205 11.23 5.86 -6.23
C LEU A 205 11.78 4.46 -6.51
N LEU A 206 11.68 3.95 -7.74
CA LEU A 206 12.32 2.70 -8.14
C LEU A 206 13.85 2.79 -8.14
N ALA A 207 14.41 4.00 -8.27
CA ALA A 207 15.84 4.25 -8.20
C ALA A 207 16.32 4.71 -6.81
N GLN A 208 15.41 4.85 -5.84
CA GLN A 208 15.75 5.27 -4.47
C GLN A 208 16.40 4.11 -3.69
N PRO A 209 17.68 4.22 -3.27
CA PRO A 209 18.36 3.15 -2.53
C PRO A 209 17.78 2.91 -1.13
N ASP A 210 17.27 3.94 -0.45
CA ASP A 210 16.65 3.76 0.86
C ASP A 210 15.21 3.27 0.70
N TRP A 211 15.00 1.98 0.95
CA TRP A 211 13.70 1.34 0.77
C TRP A 211 12.60 1.99 1.62
N ALA A 212 12.92 2.47 2.82
CA ALA A 212 11.93 3.07 3.72
C ALA A 212 11.53 4.46 3.23
N VAL A 213 12.48 5.25 2.69
CA VAL A 213 12.17 6.52 1.99
C VAL A 213 11.22 6.26 0.83
N SER A 214 11.54 5.28 -0.02
CA SER A 214 10.67 4.96 -1.16
C SER A 214 9.26 4.54 -0.73
N THR A 215 9.15 3.78 0.37
CA THR A 215 7.87 3.36 0.97
C THR A 215 7.08 4.55 1.53
N VAL A 216 7.75 5.46 2.25
CA VAL A 216 7.12 6.66 2.84
C VAL A 216 6.64 7.63 1.75
N VAL A 217 7.41 7.84 0.68
CA VAL A 217 6.97 8.74 -0.41
C VAL A 217 5.83 8.10 -1.22
N LEU A 218 5.85 6.79 -1.40
CA LEU A 218 4.70 6.06 -1.96
C LEU A 218 3.46 6.22 -1.07
N ASP A 219 3.61 6.14 0.26
CA ASP A 219 2.52 6.41 1.21
C ASP A 219 1.93 7.81 1.06
N LEU A 220 2.78 8.84 0.96
CA LEU A 220 2.32 10.22 0.73
C LEU A 220 1.49 10.31 -0.55
N SER A 221 1.90 9.60 -1.60
CA SER A 221 1.19 9.54 -2.88
C SER A 221 -0.16 8.84 -2.72
N ASP A 222 -0.20 7.69 -2.08
CA ASP A 222 -1.43 6.93 -1.85
C ASP A 222 -2.44 7.70 -1.01
N ARG A 223 -1.97 8.46 -0.02
CA ARG A 223 -2.82 9.31 0.83
C ARG A 223 -3.54 10.43 0.08
N LEU A 224 -3.14 10.74 -1.15
CA LEU A 224 -3.87 11.64 -2.03
C LEU A 224 -4.62 10.88 -3.15
N VAL A 225 -3.97 9.89 -3.77
CA VAL A 225 -4.53 9.11 -4.89
C VAL A 225 -5.74 8.28 -4.46
N TYR A 226 -5.62 7.50 -3.38
CA TYR A 226 -6.69 6.59 -2.97
C TYR A 226 -7.96 7.33 -2.53
N PRO A 227 -7.91 8.35 -1.64
CA PRO A 227 -9.11 9.13 -1.32
C PRO A 227 -9.76 9.79 -2.54
N LEU A 228 -8.96 10.24 -3.51
CA LEU A 228 -9.47 10.81 -4.76
C LEU A 228 -10.27 9.78 -5.56
N ILE A 229 -9.73 8.58 -5.77
CA ILE A 229 -10.37 7.57 -6.63
C ILE A 229 -11.43 6.73 -5.91
N THR A 230 -11.26 6.46 -4.61
CA THR A 230 -12.13 5.54 -3.86
C THR A 230 -13.16 6.23 -2.98
N SER A 231 -13.12 7.57 -2.86
CA SER A 231 -14.10 8.32 -2.07
C SER A 231 -14.69 9.47 -2.86
N HIS A 232 -13.87 10.41 -3.34
CA HIS A 232 -14.38 11.58 -4.07
C HIS A 232 -15.03 11.20 -5.40
N LEU A 233 -14.31 10.43 -6.23
CA LEU A 233 -14.86 9.91 -7.48
C LEU A 233 -16.00 8.91 -7.26
N ASP A 234 -15.96 8.14 -6.18
CA ASP A 234 -17.03 7.19 -5.84
C ASP A 234 -18.36 7.91 -5.59
N GLU A 235 -18.35 8.93 -4.73
CA GLU A 235 -19.52 9.77 -4.43
C GLU A 235 -20.05 10.47 -5.68
N ALA A 236 -19.15 11.08 -6.45
CA ALA A 236 -19.48 11.72 -7.72
C ALA A 236 -20.09 10.73 -8.73
N ALA A 237 -19.58 9.51 -8.80
CA ALA A 237 -20.08 8.48 -9.72
C ALA A 237 -21.51 8.05 -9.37
N LEU A 238 -21.83 7.92 -8.08
CA LEU A 238 -23.17 7.57 -7.61
C LEU A 238 -24.20 8.64 -7.98
N LEU A 239 -23.82 9.92 -7.88
CA LEU A 239 -24.69 11.05 -8.23
C LEU A 239 -24.75 11.33 -9.74
N GLY A 240 -23.65 11.05 -10.45
CA GLY A 240 -23.46 11.36 -11.87
C GLY A 240 -23.89 10.27 -12.85
N GLY A 241 -24.60 9.23 -12.39
CA GLY A 241 -25.07 8.14 -13.26
C GLY A 241 -23.98 7.13 -13.68
N ALA A 242 -22.84 7.10 -12.99
CA ALA A 242 -21.72 6.21 -13.25
C ALA A 242 -21.58 5.11 -12.19
N GLY A 243 -22.69 4.58 -11.66
CA GLY A 243 -22.69 3.62 -10.55
C GLY A 243 -21.86 2.33 -10.78
N ALA A 244 -21.56 1.97 -12.04
CA ALA A 244 -20.64 0.87 -12.35
C ALA A 244 -19.21 1.15 -11.86
N TYR A 245 -18.77 2.42 -11.89
CA TYR A 245 -17.48 2.84 -11.33
C TYR A 245 -17.42 2.52 -9.83
N SER A 246 -18.43 2.96 -9.08
CA SER A 246 -18.52 2.75 -7.63
C SER A 246 -18.48 1.27 -7.25
N LEU A 247 -19.26 0.45 -7.95
CA LEU A 247 -19.32 -1.00 -7.71
C LEU A 247 -17.97 -1.72 -7.83
N LEU A 248 -17.06 -1.20 -8.67
CA LEU A 248 -15.77 -1.80 -8.97
C LEU A 248 -14.63 -1.18 -8.15
N ILE A 249 -14.66 0.13 -7.92
CA ILE A 249 -13.58 0.86 -7.25
C ILE A 249 -13.58 0.66 -5.73
N GLN A 250 -14.73 0.35 -5.13
CA GLN A 250 -14.87 0.15 -3.67
C GLN A 250 -13.92 -0.92 -3.11
N GLN A 251 -13.51 -1.91 -3.92
CA GLN A 251 -12.54 -2.93 -3.50
C GLN A 251 -11.14 -2.36 -3.30
N LEU A 252 -10.72 -1.39 -4.12
CA LEU A 252 -9.47 -0.66 -3.90
C LEU A 252 -9.55 0.19 -2.62
N GLY A 253 -10.71 0.77 -2.32
CA GLY A 253 -10.92 1.53 -1.08
C GLY A 253 -10.88 0.66 0.18
N SER A 254 -11.49 -0.53 0.09
CA SER A 254 -11.47 -1.54 1.15
C SER A 254 -10.04 -2.03 1.41
N TRP A 255 -9.27 -2.27 0.35
CA TRP A 255 -7.85 -2.61 0.45
C TRP A 255 -7.06 -1.48 1.11
N TYR A 256 -7.24 -0.23 0.66
CA TYR A 256 -6.48 0.91 1.17
C TYR A 256 -6.72 1.13 2.67
N THR A 257 -7.96 0.96 3.12
CA THR A 257 -8.31 1.01 4.55
C THR A 257 -7.58 -0.06 5.36
N ASP A 258 -7.43 -1.27 4.81
CA ASP A 258 -6.64 -2.33 5.45
C ASP A 258 -5.13 -2.05 5.39
N HIS A 259 -4.64 -1.53 4.26
CA HIS A 259 -3.25 -1.16 4.03
C HIS A 259 -2.77 -0.08 5.03
N ARG A 260 -3.64 0.88 5.39
CA ARG A 260 -3.33 1.88 6.42
C ARG A 260 -2.93 1.27 7.76
N LYS A 261 -3.57 0.18 8.18
CA LYS A 261 -3.45 -0.36 9.54
C LYS A 261 -2.01 -0.74 9.91
N TRP A 262 -1.26 -1.31 8.97
CA TRP A 262 0.13 -1.70 9.24
C TRP A 262 1.06 -0.51 9.04
N LEU A 263 0.85 0.31 8.00
CA LEU A 263 1.78 1.37 7.65
C LEU A 263 1.70 2.57 8.62
N ASP A 264 0.51 2.95 9.07
CA ASP A 264 0.34 3.94 10.14
C ASP A 264 1.00 3.45 11.44
N ALA A 265 0.85 2.17 11.77
CA ALA A 265 1.48 1.58 12.95
C ALA A 265 3.01 1.54 12.84
N LEU A 266 3.56 1.28 11.65
CA LEU A 266 5.00 1.28 11.41
C LEU A 266 5.60 2.68 11.52
N ILE A 267 4.95 3.69 10.91
CA ILE A 267 5.36 5.10 11.05
C ILE A 267 5.35 5.50 12.52
N SER A 268 4.29 5.14 13.26
CA SER A 268 4.21 5.37 14.70
C SER A 268 5.33 4.66 15.47
N ALA A 269 5.67 3.41 15.10
CA ALA A 269 6.76 2.67 15.73
C ALA A 269 8.13 3.34 15.51
N TRP A 270 8.39 3.87 14.30
CA TRP A 270 9.63 4.62 14.04
C TRP A 270 9.70 5.92 14.85
N VAL A 271 8.62 6.71 14.88
CA VAL A 271 8.57 7.97 15.62
C VAL A 271 8.76 7.74 17.13
N ASN A 272 8.15 6.69 17.67
CA ASN A 272 8.16 6.37 19.09
C ASN A 272 9.28 5.40 19.50
N ASP A 273 10.24 5.11 18.60
CA ASP A 273 11.34 4.22 18.93
C ASP A 273 12.22 4.81 20.05
N ALA A 274 12.53 3.99 21.06
CA ALA A 274 13.21 4.45 22.27
C ALA A 274 14.66 4.92 22.03
N GLY A 275 15.35 4.36 21.05
CA GLY A 275 16.75 4.68 20.74
C GLY A 275 16.93 5.56 19.50
N HIS A 276 16.02 5.46 18.53
CA HIS A 276 16.14 6.09 17.22
C HIS A 276 15.02 7.08 16.89
N GLY A 277 14.02 7.27 17.77
CA GLY A 277 12.84 8.10 17.48
C GLY A 277 13.16 9.50 16.98
N ALA A 278 14.12 10.19 17.62
CA ALA A 278 14.51 11.54 17.20
C ALA A 278 15.14 11.58 15.80
N ASP A 279 16.06 10.66 15.49
CA ASP A 279 16.72 10.56 14.19
C ASP A 279 15.72 10.13 13.09
N ASN A 280 14.86 9.17 13.42
CA ASN A 280 13.78 8.72 12.55
C ASN A 280 12.82 9.86 12.21
N THR A 281 12.37 10.62 13.21
CA THR A 281 11.51 11.79 13.00
C THR A 281 12.22 12.83 12.13
N ALA A 282 13.51 13.11 12.36
CA ALA A 282 14.27 14.03 11.52
C ALA A 282 14.33 13.56 10.05
N MET A 283 14.58 12.27 9.82
CA MET A 283 14.58 11.67 8.48
C MET A 283 13.21 11.73 7.81
N LEU A 284 12.14 11.43 8.54
CA LEU A 284 10.77 11.53 8.05
C LEU A 284 10.42 12.98 7.68
N ARG A 285 10.81 13.97 8.50
CA ARG A 285 10.62 15.39 8.19
C ARG A 285 11.35 15.81 6.93
N ALA A 286 12.62 15.41 6.79
CA ALA A 286 13.40 15.71 5.59
C ALA A 286 12.78 15.08 4.34
N THR A 287 12.27 13.84 4.47
CA THR A 287 11.57 13.13 3.40
C THR A 287 10.27 13.84 3.00
N VAL A 288 9.43 14.19 3.96
CA VAL A 288 8.17 14.92 3.71
C VAL A 288 8.44 16.28 3.08
N THR A 289 9.37 17.05 3.62
CA THR A 289 9.76 18.38 3.09
C THR A 289 10.17 18.29 1.63
N ARG A 290 10.99 17.29 1.29
CA ARG A 290 11.50 17.11 -0.08
C ARG A 290 10.42 16.67 -1.06
N TYR A 291 9.58 15.70 -0.68
CA TYR A 291 8.75 14.98 -1.63
C TYR A 291 7.28 15.39 -1.63
N LEU A 292 6.74 15.91 -0.52
CA LEU A 292 5.33 16.26 -0.44
C LEU A 292 4.91 17.29 -1.52
N PRO A 293 5.66 18.37 -1.81
CA PRO A 293 5.29 19.30 -2.88
C PRO A 293 5.20 18.63 -4.26
N GLN A 294 6.10 17.69 -4.54
CA GLN A 294 6.14 16.95 -5.81
C GLN A 294 4.96 15.98 -5.92
N VAL A 295 4.63 15.30 -4.81
CA VAL A 295 3.46 14.42 -4.70
C VAL A 295 2.16 15.20 -4.87
N SER A 296 2.00 16.31 -4.15
CA SER A 296 0.82 17.17 -4.25
C SER A 296 0.63 17.70 -5.67
N SER A 297 1.70 18.18 -6.32
CA SER A 297 1.63 18.63 -7.72
C SER A 297 1.24 17.49 -8.66
N ALA A 298 1.86 16.32 -8.54
CA ALA A 298 1.59 15.18 -9.42
C ALA A 298 0.13 14.69 -9.31
N VAL A 299 -0.44 14.68 -8.11
CA VAL A 299 -1.84 14.26 -7.91
C VAL A 299 -2.82 15.36 -8.30
N ALA A 300 -2.45 16.64 -8.14
CA ALA A 300 -3.22 17.77 -8.65
C ALA A 300 -3.36 17.72 -10.18
N ASP A 301 -2.29 17.37 -10.91
CA ASP A 301 -2.35 17.22 -12.38
C ASP A 301 -3.39 16.16 -12.82
N VAL A 302 -3.46 15.04 -12.10
CA VAL A 302 -4.49 14.01 -12.33
C VAL A 302 -5.88 14.54 -12.01
N ALA A 303 -6.02 15.27 -10.91
CA ALA A 303 -7.29 15.85 -10.47
C ALA A 303 -7.82 16.92 -11.43
N GLN A 304 -6.96 17.78 -11.97
CA GLN A 304 -7.31 18.71 -13.05
C GLN A 304 -7.76 17.95 -14.31
N GLY A 305 -7.13 16.82 -14.60
CA GLY A 305 -7.55 15.92 -15.66
C GLY A 305 -8.96 15.37 -15.47
N ILE A 306 -9.31 15.03 -14.23
CA ILE A 306 -10.64 14.56 -13.82
C ILE A 306 -11.66 15.69 -13.99
N ASP A 307 -11.37 16.88 -13.47
CA ASP A 307 -12.29 18.03 -13.55
C ASP A 307 -12.54 18.48 -14.99
N ALA A 308 -11.55 18.35 -15.87
CA ALA A 308 -11.72 18.59 -17.30
C ALA A 308 -12.69 17.61 -17.99
N LEU A 309 -13.02 16.47 -17.37
CA LEU A 309 -13.95 15.48 -17.92
C LEU A 309 -15.30 15.49 -17.22
N VAL A 310 -15.33 15.61 -15.89
CA VAL A 310 -16.56 15.47 -15.08
C VAL A 310 -16.83 16.62 -14.09
N ASP A 311 -16.03 17.69 -14.09
CA ASP A 311 -16.14 18.91 -13.23
C ASP A 311 -16.78 18.66 -11.84
N ILE A 312 -16.01 17.99 -10.97
CA ILE A 312 -16.47 17.58 -9.64
C ILE A 312 -15.65 18.20 -8.51
N GLY A 313 -14.79 19.19 -8.82
CA GLY A 313 -13.89 19.81 -7.86
C GLY A 313 -12.84 18.85 -7.30
N ALA A 314 -12.36 17.89 -8.10
CA ALA A 314 -11.29 16.97 -7.75
C ALA A 314 -10.01 17.71 -7.32
N GLU A 315 -9.63 18.80 -8.01
CA GLU A 315 -8.43 19.56 -7.65
C GLU A 315 -8.55 20.17 -6.25
N LYS A 316 -9.72 20.75 -5.94
CA LYS A 316 -10.01 21.31 -4.61
C LYS A 316 -10.02 20.22 -3.54
N PHE A 317 -10.55 19.03 -3.86
CA PHE A 317 -10.53 17.88 -2.96
C PHE A 317 -9.11 17.42 -2.65
N VAL A 318 -8.22 17.37 -3.65
CA VAL A 318 -6.81 17.00 -3.45
C VAL A 318 -6.10 18.03 -2.58
N ALA A 319 -6.29 19.33 -2.82
CA ALA A 319 -5.72 20.39 -1.98
C ALA A 319 -6.16 20.25 -0.51
N SER A 320 -7.46 20.12 -0.25
CA SER A 320 -8.02 19.92 1.10
C SER A 320 -7.52 18.64 1.77
N THR A 321 -7.31 17.57 0.99
CA THR A 321 -6.75 16.31 1.51
C THR A 321 -5.26 16.45 1.82
N GLY A 322 -4.51 17.22 1.02
CA GLY A 322 -3.14 17.62 1.30
C GLY A 322 -3.01 18.41 2.61
N ASP A 323 -3.90 19.38 2.85
CA ASP A 323 -3.90 20.16 4.09
C ASP A 323 -4.14 19.28 5.32
N ARG A 324 -5.12 18.35 5.23
CA ARG A 324 -5.39 17.37 6.29
C ARG A 324 -4.20 16.42 6.51
N LEU A 325 -3.51 16.02 5.44
CA LEU A 325 -2.31 15.21 5.53
C LEU A 325 -1.20 15.96 6.29
N ILE A 326 -0.95 17.23 5.97
CA ILE A 326 0.04 18.07 6.65
C ILE A 326 -0.31 18.18 8.14
N GLN A 327 -1.58 18.41 8.49
CA GLN A 327 -2.03 18.45 9.88
C GLN A 327 -1.78 17.12 10.61
N ALA A 328 -2.08 15.99 9.98
CA ALA A 328 -1.84 14.67 10.56
C ALA A 328 -0.35 14.39 10.77
N LEU A 329 0.50 14.77 9.81
CA LEU A 329 1.95 14.65 9.91
C LEU A 329 2.52 15.52 11.04
N ARG A 330 2.04 16.77 11.17
CA ARG A 330 2.38 17.66 12.29
C ARG A 330 1.99 17.06 13.64
N ALA A 331 0.80 16.46 13.76
CA ALA A 331 0.36 15.81 14.99
C ALA A 331 1.26 14.63 15.40
N SER A 332 1.90 13.96 14.43
CA SER A 332 2.89 12.90 14.64
C SER A 332 4.33 13.42 14.78
N GLY A 333 4.51 14.74 14.88
CA GLY A 333 5.83 15.36 14.97
C GLY A 333 6.64 15.32 13.66
N ILE A 334 6.04 14.99 12.51
CA ILE A 334 6.67 14.94 11.18
C ILE A 334 6.30 16.22 10.42
N GLU A 335 6.72 17.37 10.93
CA GLU A 335 6.43 18.65 10.28
C GLU A 335 7.33 18.87 9.05
N PRO A 336 6.76 19.21 7.86
CA PRO A 336 7.57 19.72 6.76
C PRO A 336 8.22 21.04 7.20
N ALA A 337 9.50 21.25 6.88
CA ALA A 337 10.13 22.54 7.12
C ALA A 337 9.37 23.64 6.37
N GLU A 338 9.08 24.76 7.04
CA GLU A 338 8.64 25.97 6.36
C GLU A 338 9.85 26.54 5.60
N ASP A 339 9.69 26.76 4.29
CA ASP A 339 10.69 27.45 3.45
C ASP A 339 10.84 28.93 3.83
#